data_AF-A0A1G5UQ98-F1
#
_entry.id   AF-A0A1G5UQ98-F1
#
_cell.length_a   1.000
_cell.length_b   1.000
_cell.length_c   1.000
_cell.angle_alpha   90.00
_cell.angle_beta   90.00
_cell.angle_gamma   90.00
#
_symmetry.space_group_name_H-M   'P 1'
#
loop_
_entity.id
_entity.type
_entity.pdbx_description
1 polymer ?
#
loop_
_entity_poly.entity_id
_entity_poly.type
_entity_poly.pdbx_seq_one_letter_code
_entity_poly.pdbx_strand_id
1 'polypeptide(L)'
;MTQRQIVGTLHGVAIEVAAWDGSAAQVDLSCACMFEAELGGGPPTGGLAHLDHALSGTLLWLRGEGIFHANVGETLYIDQPPATVAARALLILGMGSPIGWSASALSSAVRLAVSTALALGASSGALAPSMLDSGLEPDQTSGAPKAMVAGLAAALDAQARLQAIGLVQRTSLSSWSFDVGAPRFSHAVAAFSAAVADH
;
A
#
# COMPACT_ATOMS: atom_id res chain seq x y z
N MET A 1 -4.88 -18.35 10.91
CA MET A 1 -4.01 -17.37 11.58
C MET A 1 -3.28 -16.59 10.50
N THR A 2 -3.29 -15.27 10.54
CA THR A 2 -2.52 -14.50 9.58
C THR A 2 -1.04 -14.52 9.94
N GLN A 3 -0.19 -14.78 8.94
CA GLN A 3 1.25 -14.65 9.07
C GLN A 3 1.66 -13.17 9.02
N ARG A 4 2.48 -12.75 9.98
CA ARG A 4 3.10 -11.42 10.04
C ARG A 4 4.52 -11.55 10.58
N GLN A 5 5.41 -10.72 10.09
CA GLN A 5 6.78 -10.66 10.59
C GLN A 5 7.35 -9.25 10.45
N ILE A 6 7.96 -8.75 11.53
CA ILE A 6 8.76 -7.53 11.50
C ILE A 6 10.06 -7.85 10.76
N VAL A 7 10.37 -7.05 9.75
CA VAL A 7 11.55 -7.18 8.88
C VAL A 7 12.60 -6.10 9.16
N GLY A 8 12.28 -5.09 9.97
CA GLY A 8 13.22 -4.07 10.43
C GLY A 8 12.52 -2.86 11.03
N THR A 9 13.26 -1.76 11.16
CA THR A 9 12.74 -0.51 11.71
C THR A 9 13.38 0.68 10.99
N LEU A 10 12.58 1.67 10.61
CA LEU A 10 13.03 2.92 10.00
C LEU A 10 12.45 4.09 10.78
N HIS A 11 13.29 5.03 11.25
CA HIS A 11 12.85 6.19 12.04
C HIS A 11 11.95 5.84 13.25
N GLY A 12 12.16 4.67 13.86
CA GLY A 12 11.34 4.17 14.97
C GLY A 12 9.99 3.55 14.56
N VAL A 13 9.70 3.46 13.26
CA VAL A 13 8.54 2.75 12.71
C VAL A 13 8.92 1.29 12.45
N ALA A 14 8.20 0.35 13.04
CA ALA A 14 8.37 -1.08 12.77
C ALA A 14 7.86 -1.41 11.37
N ILE A 15 8.71 -2.03 10.55
CA ILE A 15 8.36 -2.41 9.18
C ILE A 15 7.99 -3.88 9.18
N GLU A 16 6.81 -4.18 8.66
CA GLU A 16 6.24 -5.52 8.70
C GLU A 16 5.92 -6.04 7.29
N VAL A 17 5.97 -7.36 7.15
CA VAL A 17 5.33 -8.07 6.04
C VAL A 17 4.15 -8.84 6.61
N ALA A 18 2.99 -8.72 5.98
CA ALA A 18 1.76 -9.36 6.43
C ALA A 18 1.06 -10.11 5.29
N ALA A 19 0.60 -11.33 5.56
CA ALA A 19 -0.24 -12.09 4.64
C ALA A 19 -1.72 -11.69 4.79
N TRP A 20 -2.01 -10.40 4.67
CA TRP A 20 -3.36 -9.84 4.82
C TRP A 20 -3.98 -9.44 3.50
N ASP A 21 -5.31 -9.46 3.50
CA ASP A 21 -6.13 -8.80 2.50
C ASP A 21 -6.34 -7.33 2.90
N GLY A 22 -6.45 -6.41 1.93
CA GLY A 22 -6.67 -4.98 2.21
C GLY A 22 -7.94 -4.70 3.02
N SER A 23 -8.95 -5.58 2.93
CA SER A 23 -10.17 -5.54 3.74
C SER A 23 -9.98 -6.02 5.18
N ALA A 24 -9.00 -6.89 5.44
CA ALA A 24 -8.77 -7.54 6.72
C ALA A 24 -7.64 -6.90 7.56
N ALA A 25 -6.90 -5.96 6.99
CA ALA A 25 -5.83 -5.24 7.68
C ALA A 25 -6.38 -4.44 8.87
N GLN A 26 -5.98 -4.82 10.08
CA GLN A 26 -6.38 -4.14 11.32
C GLN A 26 -5.44 -2.98 11.63
N VAL A 27 -5.59 -1.90 10.87
CA VAL A 27 -4.72 -0.71 10.94
C VAL A 27 -5.54 0.58 10.90
N ASP A 28 -4.90 1.69 11.20
CA ASP A 28 -5.53 3.02 11.16
C ASP A 28 -5.82 3.44 9.72
N LEU A 29 -4.88 3.17 8.81
CA LEU A 29 -5.00 3.45 7.38
C LEU A 29 -4.57 2.23 6.56
N SER A 30 -5.51 1.58 5.87
CA SER A 30 -5.21 0.52 4.90
C SER A 30 -5.17 1.11 3.50
N CYS A 31 -4.05 0.93 2.80
CA CYS A 31 -3.85 1.46 1.47
C CYS A 31 -3.89 0.34 0.44
N ALA A 32 -4.52 0.59 -0.70
CA ALA A 32 -4.51 -0.33 -1.83
C ALA A 32 -4.18 0.41 -3.12
N CYS A 33 -3.41 -0.23 -3.99
CA CYS A 33 -3.14 0.28 -5.32
C CYS A 33 -4.21 -0.22 -6.31
N MET A 34 -4.57 0.62 -7.28
CA MET A 34 -5.52 0.29 -8.34
C MET A 34 -4.98 0.81 -9.66
N PHE A 35 -5.07 0.00 -10.72
CA PHE A 35 -4.74 0.40 -12.09
C PHE A 35 -6.00 0.88 -12.82
N GLU A 36 -5.81 1.63 -13.92
CA GLU A 36 -6.92 2.09 -14.78
C GLU A 36 -7.70 0.92 -15.41
N ALA A 37 -7.03 -0.22 -15.59
CA ALA A 37 -7.58 -1.49 -16.04
C ALA A 37 -6.61 -2.62 -15.70
N GLU A 38 -7.10 -3.85 -15.74
CA GLU A 38 -6.33 -5.08 -15.55
C GLU A 38 -5.77 -5.56 -16.90
N LEU A 39 -4.58 -6.18 -16.89
CA LEU A 39 -4.03 -6.84 -18.07
C LEU A 39 -4.97 -7.99 -18.49
N GLY A 40 -5.49 -7.90 -19.71
CA GLY A 40 -6.47 -8.85 -20.26
C GLY A 40 -7.93 -8.40 -20.15
N GLY A 41 -8.22 -7.25 -19.51
CA GLY A 41 -9.54 -6.63 -19.51
C GLY A 41 -10.62 -7.32 -18.67
N GLY A 42 -10.24 -8.30 -17.84
CA GLY A 42 -11.13 -8.90 -16.83
C GLY A 42 -11.19 -8.08 -15.54
N PRO A 43 -12.06 -8.44 -14.58
CA PRO A 43 -12.04 -7.84 -13.25
C PRO A 43 -10.72 -8.17 -12.52
N PRO A 44 -10.33 -7.37 -11.51
CA PRO A 44 -9.18 -7.70 -10.68
C PRO A 44 -9.41 -9.03 -9.94
N THR A 45 -8.31 -9.64 -9.53
CA THR A 45 -8.34 -10.85 -8.69
C THR A 45 -7.70 -10.56 -7.34
N GLY A 46 -7.57 -11.58 -6.47
CA GLY A 46 -6.80 -11.45 -5.25
C GLY A 46 -7.31 -10.37 -4.29
N GLY A 47 -6.38 -9.62 -3.70
CA GLY A 47 -6.67 -8.70 -2.60
C GLY A 47 -7.55 -7.53 -3.01
N LEU A 48 -7.34 -6.98 -4.21
CA LEU A 48 -8.16 -5.89 -4.73
C LEU A 48 -9.62 -6.34 -4.97
N ALA A 49 -9.81 -7.57 -5.47
CA ALA A 49 -11.15 -8.12 -5.68
C ALA A 49 -11.91 -8.35 -4.36
N HIS A 50 -11.21 -8.84 -3.33
CA HIS A 50 -11.81 -9.01 -2.01
C HIS A 50 -12.12 -7.66 -1.34
N LEU A 51 -11.25 -6.66 -1.51
CA LEU A 51 -11.50 -5.30 -1.01
C LEU A 51 -12.72 -4.67 -1.71
N ASP A 52 -12.80 -4.77 -3.04
CA ASP A 52 -13.97 -4.29 -3.78
C ASP A 52 -15.25 -5.01 -3.35
N HIS A 53 -15.19 -6.33 -3.15
CA HIS A 53 -16.32 -7.10 -2.60
C HIS A 53 -16.72 -6.63 -1.19
N ALA A 54 -15.75 -6.37 -0.31
CA ALA A 54 -16.02 -5.81 1.03
C ALA A 54 -16.68 -4.42 0.95
N LEU A 55 -16.42 -3.67 -0.13
CA LEU A 55 -17.05 -2.41 -0.46
C LEU A 55 -18.29 -2.55 -1.36
N SER A 56 -18.86 -3.76 -1.50
CA SER A 56 -20.05 -4.03 -2.31
C SER A 56 -19.93 -3.62 -3.79
N GLY A 57 -18.74 -3.76 -4.38
CA GLY A 57 -18.47 -3.42 -5.78
C GLY A 57 -18.19 -1.93 -6.03
N THR A 58 -18.06 -1.13 -4.97
CA THR A 58 -17.99 0.33 -5.10
C THR A 58 -16.71 0.81 -5.78
N LEU A 59 -15.56 0.14 -5.63
CA LEU A 59 -14.31 0.61 -6.25
C LEU A 59 -14.39 0.47 -7.77
N LEU A 60 -14.85 -0.68 -8.25
CA LEU A 60 -15.02 -0.91 -9.68
C LEU A 60 -16.12 -0.03 -10.27
N TRP A 61 -17.21 0.20 -9.52
CA TRP A 61 -18.24 1.15 -9.91
C TRP A 61 -17.70 2.58 -10.03
N LEU A 62 -16.95 3.08 -9.03
CA LEU A 62 -16.34 4.41 -9.07
C LEU A 62 -15.37 4.58 -10.26
N ARG A 63 -14.60 3.53 -10.59
CA ARG A 63 -13.74 3.52 -11.77
C ARG A 63 -14.54 3.54 -13.07
N GLY A 64 -15.59 2.73 -13.17
CA GLY A 64 -16.47 2.66 -14.34
C GLY A 64 -17.22 3.96 -14.62
N GLU A 65 -17.63 4.67 -13.56
CA GLU A 65 -18.31 5.97 -13.66
C GLU A 65 -17.33 7.15 -13.85
N GLY A 66 -16.01 6.92 -13.85
CA GLY A 66 -15.01 7.97 -13.98
C GLY A 66 -14.93 8.91 -12.78
N ILE A 67 -15.39 8.49 -11.61
CA ILE A 67 -15.24 9.26 -10.36
C ILE A 67 -13.82 9.09 -9.80
N PHE A 68 -13.23 7.92 -10.00
CA PHE A 68 -11.83 7.63 -9.68
C PHE A 68 -11.20 6.86 -10.85
N HIS A 69 -10.38 7.52 -11.66
CA HIS A 69 -9.81 6.91 -12.87
C HIS A 69 -8.65 5.95 -12.60
N ALA A 70 -8.14 5.96 -11.36
CA ALA A 70 -6.92 5.29 -10.96
C ALA A 70 -5.69 5.78 -11.73
N ASN A 71 -5.67 7.07 -12.12
CA ASN A 71 -4.52 7.71 -12.75
C ASN A 71 -3.31 7.76 -11.80
N VAL A 72 -2.09 7.81 -12.34
CA VAL A 72 -0.88 7.93 -11.52
C VAL A 72 -0.97 9.14 -10.59
N GLY A 73 -0.92 8.88 -9.27
CA GLY A 73 -0.95 9.91 -8.24
C GLY A 73 -2.36 10.39 -7.83
N GLU A 74 -3.41 9.88 -8.49
CA GLU A 74 -4.78 10.07 -8.03
C GLU A 74 -5.02 9.30 -6.72
N THR A 75 -5.82 9.87 -5.84
CA THR A 75 -6.17 9.25 -4.56
C THR A 75 -7.66 9.28 -4.29
N LEU A 76 -8.16 8.21 -3.69
CA LEU A 76 -9.51 8.14 -3.13
C LEU A 76 -9.39 7.78 -1.65
N TYR A 77 -9.80 8.71 -0.79
CA TYR A 77 -9.80 8.53 0.66
C TYR A 77 -11.20 8.19 1.16
N ILE A 78 -11.33 7.14 1.98
CA ILE A 78 -12.60 6.68 2.55
C ILE A 78 -12.40 6.60 4.07
N ASP A 79 -12.96 7.54 4.81
CA ASP A 79 -12.84 7.64 6.28
C ASP A 79 -13.97 6.94 7.04
N GLN A 80 -15.00 6.48 6.33
CA GLN A 80 -16.12 5.72 6.87
C GLN A 80 -16.35 4.44 6.07
N PRO A 81 -15.40 3.48 6.10
CA PRO A 81 -15.59 2.22 5.42
C PRO A 81 -16.70 1.40 6.11
N PRO A 82 -17.39 0.51 5.38
CA PRO A 82 -18.39 -0.38 5.97
C PRO A 82 -17.74 -1.35 6.97
N ALA A 83 -18.55 -1.94 7.86
CA ALA A 83 -18.08 -2.87 8.91
C ALA A 83 -17.40 -4.16 8.37
N THR A 84 -17.53 -4.42 7.08
CA THR A 84 -16.82 -5.49 6.34
C THR A 84 -15.34 -5.19 6.13
N VAL A 85 -14.89 -3.96 6.39
CA VAL A 85 -13.50 -3.52 6.34
C VAL A 85 -12.99 -3.29 7.76
N ALA A 86 -11.86 -3.90 8.10
CA ALA A 86 -11.31 -3.86 9.46
C ALA A 86 -10.52 -2.57 9.75
N ALA A 87 -9.98 -1.92 8.71
CA ALA A 87 -9.23 -0.68 8.85
C ALA A 87 -10.16 0.50 9.21
N ARG A 88 -9.65 1.49 9.95
CA ARG A 88 -10.44 2.69 10.28
C ARG A 88 -10.70 3.59 9.06
N ALA A 89 -9.76 3.63 8.14
CA ALA A 89 -9.88 4.36 6.88
C ALA A 89 -9.13 3.63 5.76
N LEU A 90 -9.53 3.92 4.52
CA LEU A 90 -8.89 3.42 3.31
C LEU A 90 -8.28 4.56 2.49
N LEU A 91 -7.17 4.27 1.82
CA LEU A 91 -6.59 5.12 0.78
C LEU A 91 -6.35 4.28 -0.47
N ILE A 92 -7.09 4.55 -1.55
CA ILE A 92 -6.86 3.93 -2.85
C ILE A 92 -5.91 4.83 -3.65
N LEU A 93 -4.84 4.24 -4.17
CA LEU A 93 -3.78 4.92 -4.91
C LEU A 93 -3.87 4.51 -6.39
N GLY A 94 -4.04 5.48 -7.26
CA GLY A 94 -4.04 5.26 -8.70
C GLY A 94 -2.63 4.99 -9.23
N MET A 95 -2.49 3.93 -10.01
CA MET A 95 -1.24 3.44 -10.60
C MET A 95 -1.14 3.68 -12.11
N GLY A 96 -2.20 4.21 -12.73
CA GLY A 96 -2.33 4.42 -14.17
C GLY A 96 -2.41 3.12 -14.95
N SER A 97 -1.80 3.12 -16.14
CA SER A 97 -1.77 1.96 -17.02
C SER A 97 -0.84 0.86 -16.50
N PRO A 98 -1.27 -0.42 -16.49
CA PRO A 98 -0.36 -1.52 -16.22
C PRO A 98 0.57 -1.81 -17.42
N ILE A 99 0.26 -1.27 -18.61
CA ILE A 99 1.08 -1.45 -19.81
C ILE A 99 2.38 -0.67 -19.67
N GLY A 100 3.51 -1.38 -19.79
CA GLY A 100 4.83 -0.77 -19.63
C GLY A 100 5.16 -0.37 -18.18
N TRP A 101 4.35 -0.83 -17.22
CA TRP A 101 4.57 -0.56 -15.80
C TRP A 101 5.92 -1.12 -15.31
N SER A 102 6.51 -0.43 -14.32
CA SER A 102 7.71 -0.89 -13.62
C SER A 102 7.58 -0.70 -12.11
N ALA A 103 8.28 -1.54 -11.36
CA ALA A 103 8.30 -1.48 -9.88
C ALA A 103 8.69 -0.11 -9.31
N SER A 104 9.45 0.70 -10.05
CA SER A 104 9.83 2.06 -9.62
C SER A 104 8.63 2.96 -9.31
N ALA A 105 7.48 2.74 -9.96
CA ALA A 105 6.25 3.48 -9.71
C ALA A 105 5.76 3.35 -8.26
N LEU A 106 6.04 2.22 -7.60
CA LEU A 106 5.65 1.99 -6.21
C LEU A 106 6.35 2.91 -5.23
N SER A 107 7.55 3.40 -5.54
CA SER A 107 8.24 4.32 -4.63
C SER A 107 7.42 5.60 -4.43
N SER A 108 6.86 6.15 -5.50
CA SER A 108 6.00 7.34 -5.43
C SER A 108 4.66 7.03 -4.74
N ALA A 109 4.04 5.90 -5.06
CA ALA A 109 2.77 5.49 -4.43
C ALA A 109 2.92 5.26 -2.91
N VAL A 110 3.97 4.54 -2.48
CA VAL A 110 4.25 4.32 -1.05
C VAL A 110 4.60 5.62 -0.35
N ARG A 111 5.42 6.48 -0.98
CA ARG A 111 5.74 7.79 -0.40
C ARG A 111 4.48 8.62 -0.17
N LEU A 112 3.54 8.64 -1.13
CA LEU A 112 2.26 9.32 -0.99
C LEU A 112 1.41 8.71 0.13
N ALA A 113 1.31 7.39 0.19
CA ALA A 113 0.56 6.67 1.21
C ALA A 113 1.08 6.97 2.64
N VAL A 114 2.38 6.85 2.84
CA VAL A 114 3.02 7.10 4.14
C VAL A 114 2.90 8.58 4.52
N SER A 115 3.13 9.50 3.57
CA SER A 115 2.96 10.94 3.84
C SER A 115 1.52 11.28 4.24
N THR A 116 0.54 10.60 3.63
CA THR A 116 -0.88 10.76 3.98
C THR A 116 -1.16 10.21 5.37
N ALA A 117 -0.66 9.02 5.71
CA ALA A 117 -0.78 8.44 7.05
C ALA A 117 -0.21 9.36 8.14
N LEU A 118 0.97 9.94 7.88
CA LEU A 118 1.62 10.90 8.77
C LEU A 118 0.79 12.18 8.94
N ALA A 119 0.28 12.74 7.84
CA ALA A 119 -0.56 13.93 7.88
C ALA A 119 -1.88 13.72 8.64
N LEU A 120 -2.45 12.51 8.55
CA LEU A 120 -3.65 12.11 9.28
C LEU A 120 -3.39 11.75 10.75
N GLY A 121 -2.12 11.69 11.19
CA GLY A 121 -1.77 11.26 12.53
C GLY A 121 -2.11 9.78 12.80
N ALA A 122 -2.03 8.94 11.77
CA ALA A 122 -2.21 7.49 11.92
C ALA A 122 -1.10 6.89 12.80
N SER A 123 -1.45 5.90 13.63
CA SER A 123 -0.50 5.13 14.43
C SER A 123 -0.02 3.85 13.76
N SER A 124 -0.77 3.34 12.80
CA SER A 124 -0.44 2.15 12.01
C SER A 124 -0.92 2.28 10.57
N GLY A 125 -0.17 1.74 9.62
CA GLY A 125 -0.58 1.72 8.21
C GLY A 125 -0.28 0.39 7.54
N ALA A 126 -1.01 0.09 6.47
CA ALA A 126 -0.78 -1.06 5.61
C ALA A 126 -0.82 -0.62 4.14
N LEU A 127 -0.08 -1.31 3.27
CA LEU A 127 -0.20 -1.10 1.83
C LEU A 127 -0.16 -2.42 1.06
N ALA A 128 -1.22 -2.66 0.29
CA ALA A 128 -1.32 -3.72 -0.71
C ALA A 128 -1.05 -3.12 -2.12
N PRO A 129 0.03 -3.55 -2.81
CA PRO A 129 0.41 -2.97 -4.10
C PRO A 129 -0.40 -3.52 -5.29
N SER A 130 -1.21 -4.57 -5.09
CA SER A 130 -2.16 -5.16 -6.07
C SER A 130 -1.64 -5.38 -7.50
N MET A 131 -0.32 -5.59 -7.66
CA MET A 131 0.30 -5.80 -8.97
C MET A 131 -0.16 -7.09 -9.65
N LEU A 132 -0.22 -8.19 -8.89
CA LEU A 132 -0.65 -9.48 -9.42
C LEU A 132 -2.16 -9.52 -9.65
N ASP A 133 -2.89 -8.78 -8.82
CA ASP A 133 -4.34 -8.64 -8.89
C ASP A 133 -4.74 -8.04 -10.25
N SER A 134 -3.89 -7.20 -10.84
CA SER A 134 -4.04 -6.59 -12.16
C SER A 134 -3.42 -7.39 -13.31
N GLY A 135 -2.90 -8.59 -13.06
CA GLY A 135 -2.33 -9.47 -14.08
C GLY A 135 -0.86 -9.21 -14.43
N LEU A 136 -0.10 -8.44 -13.63
CA LEU A 136 1.35 -8.34 -13.82
C LEU A 136 2.04 -9.64 -13.42
N GLU A 137 3.03 -10.05 -14.21
CA GLU A 137 3.77 -11.28 -13.99
C GLU A 137 4.81 -11.12 -12.85
N PRO A 138 5.18 -12.22 -12.17
CA PRO A 138 6.10 -12.16 -11.03
C PRO A 138 7.44 -11.48 -11.33
N ASP A 139 8.00 -11.69 -12.53
CA ASP A 139 9.25 -11.09 -12.99
C ASP A 139 9.17 -9.56 -13.13
N GLN A 140 8.04 -9.05 -13.64
CA GLN A 140 7.74 -7.62 -13.72
C GLN A 140 7.67 -6.97 -12.34
N THR A 141 7.30 -7.73 -11.30
CA THR A 141 7.13 -7.26 -9.91
C THR A 141 8.37 -7.44 -9.04
N SER A 142 9.45 -8.04 -9.53
CA SER A 142 10.63 -8.42 -8.73
C SER A 142 11.30 -7.27 -7.97
N GLY A 143 11.28 -6.05 -8.52
CA GLY A 143 11.83 -4.85 -7.89
C GLY A 143 10.93 -4.20 -6.84
N ALA A 144 9.72 -4.72 -6.62
CA ALA A 144 8.71 -4.06 -5.80
C ALA A 144 9.13 -3.85 -4.33
N PRO A 145 9.68 -4.85 -3.61
CA PRO A 145 10.08 -4.65 -2.20
C PRO A 145 11.06 -3.49 -2.03
N LYS A 146 12.08 -3.41 -2.89
CA LYS A 146 13.06 -2.33 -2.87
C LYS A 146 12.44 -0.96 -3.14
N ALA A 147 11.59 -0.86 -4.17
CA ALA A 147 10.94 0.40 -4.50
C ALA A 147 9.99 0.87 -3.39
N MET A 148 9.25 -0.07 -2.77
CA MET A 148 8.32 0.22 -1.68
C MET A 148 9.05 0.69 -0.42
N VAL A 149 10.13 -0.01 -0.01
CA VAL A 149 10.95 0.42 1.13
C VAL A 149 11.60 1.79 0.86
N ALA A 150 12.10 2.04 -0.35
CA ALA A 150 12.66 3.34 -0.71
C ALA A 150 11.62 4.48 -0.61
N GLY A 151 10.37 4.24 -1.04
CA GLY A 151 9.28 5.21 -0.91
C GLY A 151 8.92 5.51 0.55
N LEU A 152 8.84 4.47 1.37
CA LEU A 152 8.62 4.57 2.81
C LEU A 152 9.75 5.34 3.51
N ALA A 153 11.01 4.97 3.27
CA ALA A 153 12.18 5.63 3.83
C ALA A 153 12.19 7.12 3.45
N ALA A 154 11.93 7.45 2.18
CA ALA A 154 11.88 8.84 1.72
C ALA A 154 10.78 9.68 2.40
N ALA A 155 9.62 9.09 2.69
CA ALA A 155 8.55 9.78 3.42
C ALA A 155 8.94 10.02 4.88
N LEU A 156 9.51 9.01 5.55
CA LEU A 156 9.95 9.12 6.94
C LEU A 156 11.13 10.10 7.10
N ASP A 157 12.10 10.09 6.18
CA ASP A 157 13.20 11.05 6.13
C ASP A 157 12.69 12.49 6.01
N ALA A 158 11.71 12.71 5.12
CA ALA A 158 11.11 14.03 4.94
C ALA A 158 10.40 14.49 6.23
N GLN A 159 9.61 13.62 6.86
CA GLN A 159 8.95 13.90 8.13
C GLN A 159 9.96 14.24 9.24
N ALA A 160 11.02 13.45 9.38
CA ALA A 160 12.05 13.66 10.39
C ALA A 160 12.76 15.02 10.20
N ARG A 161 13.07 15.39 8.94
CA ARG A 161 13.66 16.70 8.62
C ARG A 161 12.71 17.85 8.93
N LEU A 162 11.44 17.73 8.57
CA LEU A 162 10.42 18.74 8.88
C LEU A 162 10.21 18.88 10.39
N GLN A 163 10.27 17.77 11.13
CA GLN A 163 10.16 17.77 12.59
C GLN A 163 11.36 18.48 13.23
N ALA A 164 12.57 18.24 12.72
CA ALA A 164 13.80 18.85 13.24
C ALA A 164 13.80 20.39 13.12
N ILE A 165 13.09 20.95 12.13
CA ILE A 165 12.93 22.39 11.94
C ILE A 165 11.60 22.93 12.50
N GLY A 166 10.84 22.12 13.24
CA GLY A 166 9.62 22.54 13.93
C GLY A 166 8.41 22.81 13.03
N LEU A 167 8.39 22.30 11.80
CA LEU A 167 7.28 22.50 10.85
C LEU A 167 6.17 21.45 10.97
N VAL A 168 6.45 20.30 11.59
CA VAL A 168 5.48 19.23 11.82
C VAL A 168 5.63 18.67 13.24
N GLN A 169 4.54 18.09 13.74
CA GLN A 169 4.53 17.39 15.01
C GLN A 169 5.31 16.07 14.92
N ARG A 170 5.66 15.51 16.09
CA ARG A 170 6.22 14.17 16.18
C ARG A 170 5.24 13.16 15.58
N THR A 171 5.75 12.25 14.77
CA THR A 171 4.95 11.18 14.19
C THR A 171 4.32 10.28 15.26
N SER A 172 3.06 9.92 15.06
CA SER A 172 2.33 8.88 15.80
C SER A 172 2.51 7.49 15.19
N LEU A 173 2.99 7.42 13.95
CA LEU A 173 3.14 6.17 13.20
C LEU A 173 4.20 5.30 13.87
N SER A 174 3.78 4.12 14.32
CA SER A 174 4.64 3.15 15.01
C SER A 174 4.83 1.85 14.24
N SER A 175 3.93 1.53 13.31
CA SER A 175 4.08 0.39 12.40
C SER A 175 3.60 0.68 10.99
N TRP A 176 4.24 0.03 10.02
CA TRP A 176 3.84 0.01 8.62
C TRP A 176 3.97 -1.41 8.05
N SER A 177 2.87 -1.99 7.57
CA SER A 177 2.89 -3.31 6.90
C SER A 177 2.87 -3.19 5.38
N PHE A 178 3.66 -4.04 4.75
CA PHE A 178 3.53 -4.36 3.33
C PHE A 178 2.76 -5.67 3.19
N ASP A 179 1.61 -5.59 2.54
CA ASP A 179 0.70 -6.71 2.42
C ASP A 179 1.06 -7.55 1.20
N VAL A 180 1.10 -8.86 1.40
CA VAL A 180 1.51 -9.83 0.38
C VAL A 180 0.57 -11.03 0.34
N GLY A 181 0.45 -11.66 -0.82
CA GLY A 181 -0.27 -12.92 -0.92
C GLY A 181 0.37 -14.00 -0.04
N ALA A 182 -0.45 -14.73 0.72
CA ALA A 182 0.00 -15.78 1.63
C ALA A 182 0.99 -16.79 0.99
N PRO A 183 0.83 -17.24 -0.28
CA PRO A 183 1.78 -18.15 -0.92
C PRO A 183 3.22 -17.58 -1.06
N ARG A 184 3.39 -16.26 -0.97
CA ARG A 184 4.67 -15.56 -1.16
C ARG A 184 5.29 -15.06 0.14
N PHE A 185 4.64 -15.28 1.28
CA PHE A 185 5.00 -14.66 2.56
C PHE A 185 6.50 -14.82 2.89
N SER A 186 7.03 -16.05 2.89
CA SER A 186 8.44 -16.30 3.24
C SER A 186 9.44 -15.62 2.29
N HIS A 187 9.13 -15.60 0.99
CA HIS A 187 9.98 -14.94 0.01
C HIS A 187 9.93 -13.41 0.17
N ALA A 188 8.73 -12.86 0.39
CA ALA A 188 8.55 -11.45 0.64
C ALA A 188 9.28 -10.99 1.91
N VAL A 189 9.19 -11.75 3.01
CA VAL A 189 9.93 -11.47 4.25
C VAL A 189 11.43 -11.33 3.97
N ALA A 190 12.02 -12.25 3.21
CA ALA A 190 13.44 -12.18 2.87
C ALA A 190 13.77 -10.95 2.01
N ALA A 191 12.96 -10.66 0.99
CA ALA A 191 13.17 -9.53 0.08
C ALA A 191 13.01 -8.18 0.79
N PHE A 192 11.99 -8.03 1.64
CA PHE A 192 11.77 -6.81 2.42
C PHE A 192 12.82 -6.65 3.52
N SER A 193 13.25 -7.73 4.19
CA SER A 193 14.36 -7.66 5.16
C SER A 193 15.64 -7.15 4.51
N ALA A 194 15.99 -7.66 3.32
CA ALA A 194 17.14 -7.18 2.56
C ALA A 194 16.97 -5.71 2.14
N ALA A 195 15.80 -5.33 1.64
CA ALA A 195 15.51 -3.96 1.23
C ALA A 195 15.57 -2.98 2.40
N VAL A 196 15.09 -3.35 3.59
CA VAL A 196 15.18 -2.50 4.79
C VAL A 196 16.62 -2.36 5.28
N ALA A 197 17.44 -3.41 5.17
CA ALA A 197 18.85 -3.36 5.58
C ALA A 197 19.72 -2.45 4.69
N ASP A 198 19.27 -2.10 3.48
CA ASP A 198 19.94 -1.16 2.58
C ASP A 198 19.72 0.33 2.97
N HIS A 199 18.94 0.62 4.02
CA HIS A 199 18.54 1.96 4.48
C HIS A 199 18.94 2.23 5.94
#